data_AF-A0A9J9EP00-F1
#
_entry.id   AF-A0A9J9EP00-F1
#
_cell.length_a   1.000
_cell.length_b   1.000
_cell.length_c   1.000
_cell.angle_alpha   90.00
_cell.angle_beta   90.00
_cell.angle_gamma   90.00
#
_symmetry.space_group_name_H-M   'P 1'
#
loop_
_entity.id
_entity.type
_entity.pdbx_description
1 polymer ?
#
loop_
_entity_poly.entity_id
_entity_poly.type
_entity_poly.pdbx_seq_one_letter_code
_entity_poly.pdbx_strand_id
1 'polypeptide(L)'
;MQTIIEKLTENAQLIYRKSIDADATIAKLQSAGKGKFQAIFPEDAGFNASGRFFKPYVEELAMDIASLSQLDTEEQKQALPKVVKKIELLHSTLSQFQVSIKD
;
A
#
# COMPACT_ATOMS: atom_id res chain seq x y z
N MET A 1 -19.06 10.02 -7.00
CA MET A 1 -18.18 9.67 -5.86
C MET A 1 -18.23 8.19 -5.53
N GLN A 2 -19.41 7.59 -5.35
CA GLN A 2 -19.56 6.16 -5.04
C GLN A 2 -18.74 5.21 -5.95
N THR A 3 -18.86 5.35 -7.27
CA THR A 3 -18.09 4.54 -8.24
C THR A 3 -16.58 4.69 -8.11
N ILE A 4 -16.09 5.86 -7.66
CA ILE A 4 -14.66 6.07 -7.44
C ILE A 4 -14.22 5.27 -6.23
N ILE A 5 -14.94 5.36 -5.10
CA ILE A 5 -14.61 4.65 -3.86
C ILE A 5 -14.64 3.12 -4.05
N GLU A 6 -15.60 2.61 -4.82
CA GLU A 6 -15.65 1.21 -5.23
C GLU A 6 -14.38 0.80 -5.97
N LYS A 7 -13.94 1.61 -6.95
CA LYS A 7 -12.69 1.35 -7.68
C LYS A 7 -11.46 1.42 -6.79
N LEU A 8 -11.39 2.35 -5.83
CA LEU A 8 -10.30 2.38 -4.85
C LEU A 8 -10.27 1.09 -4.00
N THR A 9 -11.44 0.61 -3.59
CA THR A 9 -11.58 -0.62 -2.81
C THR A 9 -11.14 -1.85 -3.59
N GLU A 10 -11.54 -1.98 -4.86
CA GLU A 10 -11.09 -3.06 -5.76
C GLU A 10 -9.55 -3.06 -5.90
N ASN A 11 -8.95 -1.87 -6.06
CA ASN A 11 -7.50 -1.73 -6.14
C ASN A 11 -6.81 -2.10 -4.83
N ALA A 12 -7.34 -1.67 -3.67
CA ALA A 12 -6.80 -2.04 -2.37
C ALA A 12 -6.85 -3.55 -2.13
N GLN A 13 -7.90 -4.24 -2.57
CA GLN A 13 -7.99 -5.71 -2.50
C GLN A 13 -6.96 -6.42 -3.38
N LEU A 14 -6.65 -5.87 -4.56
CA LEU A 14 -5.58 -6.39 -5.42
C LEU A 14 -4.20 -6.18 -4.78
N ILE A 15 -3.96 -4.98 -4.23
CA ILE A 15 -2.74 -4.64 -3.51
C ILE A 15 -2.56 -5.56 -2.29
N TYR A 16 -3.62 -5.78 -1.52
CA TYR A 16 -3.59 -6.66 -0.35
C TYR A 16 -3.14 -8.08 -0.71
N ARG A 17 -3.73 -8.70 -1.73
CA ARG A 17 -3.32 -10.03 -2.18
C ARG A 17 -1.84 -10.08 -2.57
N LYS A 18 -1.38 -9.12 -3.35
CA LYS A 18 0.04 -9.01 -3.75
C LYS A 18 0.98 -8.78 -2.56
N SER A 19 0.52 -8.04 -1.55
CA SER A 19 1.32 -7.73 -0.35
C SER A 19 1.60 -8.96 0.50
N ILE A 20 0.68 -9.93 0.56
CA ILE A 20 0.87 -11.18 1.29
C ILE A 20 2.05 -11.97 0.72
N ASP A 21 2.08 -12.15 -0.61
CA ASP A 21 3.17 -12.86 -1.29
C ASP A 21 4.52 -12.13 -1.15
N ALA A 22 4.48 -10.79 -1.23
CA ALA A 22 5.66 -9.96 -1.05
C ALA A 22 6.23 -10.09 0.37
N ASP A 23 5.37 -10.01 1.39
CA ASP A 23 5.78 -10.11 2.79
C ASP A 23 6.33 -11.50 3.14
N ALA A 24 5.74 -12.56 2.58
CA ALA A 24 6.28 -13.91 2.72
C ALA A 24 7.68 -14.03 2.09
N THR A 25 7.89 -13.41 0.93
CA THR A 25 9.19 -13.36 0.26
C THR A 25 10.23 -12.60 1.11
N ILE A 26 9.86 -11.44 1.65
CA ILE A 26 10.73 -10.65 2.55
C ILE A 26 11.14 -11.50 3.77
N ALA A 27 10.18 -12.17 4.42
CA ALA A 27 10.46 -13.02 5.57
C ALA A 27 11.42 -14.17 5.23
N LYS A 28 11.25 -14.79 4.06
CA LYS A 28 12.14 -15.85 3.57
C LYS A 28 13.56 -15.35 3.31
N LEU A 29 13.70 -14.21 2.61
CA LEU A 29 15.00 -13.61 2.32
C LEU A 29 15.73 -13.22 3.61
N GLN A 30 15.02 -12.60 4.55
CA GLN A 30 15.57 -12.26 5.86
C GLN A 30 16.04 -13.50 6.63
N SER A 31 15.25 -14.58 6.64
CA SER A 31 15.62 -15.83 7.32
C SER A 31 16.84 -16.50 6.69
N ALA A 32 17.06 -16.28 5.39
CA ALA A 32 18.26 -16.73 4.68
C ALA A 32 19.47 -15.79 4.83
N GLY A 33 19.37 -14.75 5.67
CA GLY A 33 20.41 -13.72 5.84
C GLY A 33 20.61 -12.82 4.62
N LYS A 34 19.69 -12.85 3.66
CA LYS A 34 19.73 -12.06 2.43
C LYS A 34 18.86 -10.81 2.59
N GLY A 35 19.48 -9.64 2.50
CA GLY A 35 18.79 -8.35 2.50
C GLY A 35 18.74 -7.67 3.87
N LYS A 36 18.96 -6.35 3.86
CA LYS A 36 18.80 -5.45 5.01
C LYS A 36 17.52 -4.65 4.81
N PHE A 37 16.37 -5.30 5.02
CA PHE A 37 15.07 -4.66 4.80
C PHE A 37 14.83 -3.56 5.85
N GLN A 38 14.75 -2.33 5.38
CA GLN A 38 14.35 -1.15 6.16
C GLN A 38 12.87 -0.85 5.91
N ALA A 39 12.40 0.33 6.30
CA ALA A 39 11.08 0.80 5.90
C ALA A 39 10.92 0.76 4.37
N ILE A 40 9.80 0.22 3.87
CA ILE A 40 9.49 0.15 2.43
C ILE A 40 9.40 1.55 1.82
N PHE A 41 8.77 2.47 2.55
CA PHE A 41 8.61 3.85 2.13
C PHE A 41 9.39 4.80 3.06
N PRO A 42 9.95 5.89 2.52
CA PRO A 42 10.52 6.96 3.34
C PRO A 42 9.43 7.69 4.14
N GLU A 43 9.82 8.40 5.19
CA GLU A 43 8.89 9.11 6.10
C GLU A 43 8.05 10.19 5.39
N ASP A 44 8.52 10.73 4.27
CA ASP A 44 7.84 11.75 3.47
C ASP A 44 6.93 11.17 2.37
N ALA A 45 6.82 9.84 2.27
CA ALA A 45 5.95 9.18 1.28
C ALA A 45 4.44 9.33 1.56
N GLY A 46 4.08 9.95 2.68
CA GLY A 46 2.70 10.22 3.07
C GLY A 46 2.01 9.07 3.81
N PHE A 47 2.76 8.06 4.26
CA PHE A 47 2.28 7.01 5.16
C PHE A 47 2.62 7.33 6.61
N ASN A 48 1.74 6.95 7.54
CA ASN A 48 2.03 6.98 8.97
C ASN A 48 2.71 5.68 9.43
N ALA A 49 2.41 4.57 8.76
CA ALA A 49 3.05 3.29 8.94
C ALA A 49 4.52 3.39 8.56
N SER A 50 5.36 2.71 9.34
CA SER A 50 6.77 2.51 9.03
C SER A 50 7.12 1.07 9.36
N GLY A 51 7.73 0.39 8.39
CA GLY A 51 7.99 -1.03 8.50
C GLY A 51 8.53 -1.65 7.23
N ARG A 52 9.16 -2.81 7.41
CA ARG A 52 9.79 -3.58 6.34
C ARG A 52 8.83 -4.43 5.51
N PHE A 53 7.59 -4.55 5.97
CA PHE A 53 6.54 -5.34 5.33
C PHE A 53 5.52 -4.40 4.71
N PHE A 54 4.86 -4.83 3.63
CA PHE A 54 3.82 -4.09 2.94
C PHE A 54 2.53 -4.04 3.77
N LYS A 55 2.24 -5.09 4.55
CA LYS A 55 1.00 -5.21 5.33
C LYS A 55 0.59 -3.95 6.12
N PRO A 56 1.45 -3.32 6.94
CA PRO A 56 1.07 -2.11 7.69
C PRO A 56 0.60 -0.95 6.79
N TYR A 57 1.24 -0.77 5.63
CA TYR A 57 0.86 0.27 4.67
C TYR A 57 -0.46 -0.04 3.95
N VAL A 58 -0.75 -1.33 3.73
CA VAL A 58 -2.03 -1.77 3.15
C VAL A 58 -3.18 -1.64 4.16
N GLU A 59 -2.93 -1.96 5.43
CA GLU A 59 -3.89 -1.73 6.51
C GLU A 59 -4.23 -0.24 6.63
N GLU A 60 -3.21 0.63 6.57
CA GLU A 60 -3.40 2.08 6.52
C GLU A 60 -4.23 2.53 5.32
N LEU A 61 -3.91 2.05 4.11
CA LEU A 61 -4.69 2.37 2.92
C LEU A 61 -6.17 1.95 3.05
N ALA A 62 -6.43 0.78 3.64
CA ALA A 62 -7.79 0.33 3.88
C ALA A 62 -8.54 1.25 4.85
N MET A 63 -7.88 1.71 5.92
CA MET A 63 -8.44 2.69 6.85
C MET A 63 -8.70 4.04 6.18
N ASP A 64 -7.80 4.48 5.29
CA ASP A 64 -7.98 5.73 4.55
C ASP A 64 -9.19 5.67 3.61
N ILE A 65 -9.37 4.55 2.89
CA ILE A 65 -10.53 4.35 2.00
C ILE A 65 -11.82 4.28 2.82
N ALA A 66 -11.80 3.57 3.95
CA ALA A 66 -12.95 3.50 4.85
C ALA A 66 -13.32 4.90 5.37
N SER A 67 -12.33 5.69 5.79
CA SER A 67 -12.53 7.07 6.25
C SER A 67 -13.09 7.96 5.12
N LEU A 68 -12.52 7.84 3.91
CA LEU A 68 -12.98 8.57 2.72
C LEU A 68 -14.47 8.30 2.43
N SER A 69 -14.96 7.08 2.67
CA SER A 69 -16.37 6.72 2.45
C SER A 69 -17.36 7.41 3.41
N GLN A 70 -16.87 7.91 4.55
CA GLN A 70 -17.70 8.54 5.58
C GLN A 70 -17.73 10.08 5.49
N LEU A 71 -16.84 10.67 4.68
CA LEU A 71 -16.73 12.12 4.50
C LEU A 71 -17.84 12.67 3.60
N ASP A 72 -18.12 13.97 3.72
CA ASP A 72 -18.99 14.65 2.76
C ASP A 72 -18.32 14.82 1.38
N THR A 73 -19.08 15.28 0.37
CA THR A 73 -18.56 15.35 -1.00
C THR A 73 -17.37 16.30 -1.17
N GLU A 74 -17.32 17.41 -0.45
CA GLU A 74 -16.23 18.38 -0.58
C GLU A 74 -14.98 17.90 0.15
N GLU A 75 -15.16 17.33 1.35
CA GLU A 75 -14.10 16.68 2.11
C GLU A 75 -13.50 15.48 1.36
N GLN A 76 -14.35 14.68 0.70
CA GLN A 76 -13.89 13.58 -0.14
C GLN A 76 -12.98 14.06 -1.28
N LYS A 77 -13.35 15.15 -1.96
CA LYS A 77 -12.52 15.71 -3.06
C LYS A 77 -11.15 16.16 -2.55
N GLN A 78 -11.08 16.69 -1.32
CA GLN A 78 -9.83 17.13 -0.71
C GLN A 78 -8.96 15.95 -0.24
N ALA A 79 -9.57 14.89 0.29
CA ALA A 79 -8.86 13.72 0.80
C ALA A 79 -8.44 12.73 -0.31
N LEU A 80 -9.20 12.64 -1.40
CA LEU A 80 -9.01 11.68 -2.49
C LEU A 80 -7.58 11.64 -3.07
N PRO A 81 -6.90 12.77 -3.36
CA PRO A 81 -5.56 12.74 -3.93
C PRO A 81 -4.54 11.98 -3.06
N LYS A 82 -4.67 12.06 -1.73
CA LYS A 82 -3.78 11.33 -0.81
C LYS A 82 -3.97 9.82 -0.91
N VAL A 83 -5.22 9.37 -0.96
CA VAL A 83 -5.56 7.94 -1.09
C VAL A 83 -5.09 7.38 -2.43
N VAL A 84 -5.32 8.11 -3.53
CA VAL A 84 -4.86 7.72 -4.87
C VAL A 84 -3.33 7.63 -4.91
N LYS A 85 -2.62 8.56 -4.28
CA LYS A 85 -1.15 8.53 -4.22
C LYS A 85 -0.62 7.30 -3.49
N LYS A 86 -1.25 6.92 -2.37
CA LYS A 86 -0.89 5.69 -1.63
C LYS A 86 -1.12 4.43 -2.46
N ILE A 87 -2.23 4.36 -3.22
CA ILE A 87 -2.49 3.25 -4.16
C ILE A 87 -1.41 3.16 -5.23
N GLU A 88 -1.04 4.27 -5.86
CA GLU A 88 0.01 4.32 -6.88
C GLU A 88 1.35 3.83 -6.31
N LEU A 89 1.75 4.34 -5.15
CA LEU A 89 3.00 3.97 -4.49
C LEU A 89 3.03 2.49 -4.13
N LEU A 90 1.97 1.96 -3.52
CA LEU A 90 1.87 0.54 -3.18
C LEU A 90 1.91 -0.33 -4.43
N HIS A 91 1.13 0.00 -5.45
CA HIS A 91 1.06 -0.80 -6.67
C HIS A 91 2.40 -0.83 -7.43
N SER A 92 3.03 0.33 -7.62
CA SER A 92 4.32 0.45 -8.31
C SER A 92 5.44 -0.26 -7.53
N THR A 93 5.50 -0.06 -6.22
CA THR A 93 6.54 -0.67 -5.38
C THR A 93 6.39 -2.18 -5.30
N LEU A 94 5.17 -2.70 -5.19
CA LEU A 94 4.92 -4.15 -5.27
C LEU A 94 5.32 -4.71 -6.63
N SER A 95 5.02 -4.00 -7.73
CA SER A 95 5.41 -4.41 -9.07
C SER A 95 6.94 -4.43 -9.23
N GLN A 96 7.63 -3.40 -8.75
CA GLN A 96 9.08 -3.29 -8.77
C GLN A 96 9.70 -4.44 -7.96
N PHE A 97 9.20 -4.68 -6.74
CA PHE A 97 9.66 -5.76 -5.88
C PHE A 97 9.53 -7.13 -6.56
N GLN A 98 8.38 -7.40 -7.20
CA GLN A 98 8.15 -8.64 -7.94
C GLN A 98 9.09 -8.85 -9.13
N VAL A 99 9.54 -7.78 -9.78
CA VAL A 99 10.56 -7.85 -10.85
C VAL A 99 11.93 -8.14 -10.23
N SER A 100 12.32 -7.39 -9.19
CA SER A 100 13.64 -7.51 -8.55
C SER A 100 13.92 -8.86 -7.86
N ILE A 101 12.91 -9.69 -7.61
CA ILE A 101 13.08 -11.05 -7.06
C ILE A 101 13.18 -12.13 -8.15
N LYS A 102 12.88 -11.80 -9.41
CA LYS A 102 12.94 -12.73 -10.55
C LYS A 102 14.30 -12.72 -11.25
N ASP A 103 15.05 -11.62 -11.12
CA ASP A 103 16.45 -11.48 -11.54
C ASP A 103 17.42 -12.01 -10.46
#